data_AF-A0A2E9N7P8-F1
#
_entry.id   AF-A0A2E9N7P8-F1
#
_cell.length_a   1.000
_cell.length_b   1.000
_cell.length_c   1.000
_cell.angle_alpha   90.00
_cell.angle_beta   90.00
_cell.angle_gamma   90.00
#
_symmetry.space_group_name_H-M   'P 1'
#
loop_
_entity.id
_entity.type
_entity.pdbx_description
1 polymer ?
#
loop_
_entity_poly.entity_id
_entity_poly.type
_entity_poly.pdbx_seq_one_letter_code
_entity_poly.pdbx_strand_id
1 'polypeptide(L)' 'MGKLLSMLEAESQRRGLIHPGQDIDAKAAFALVRDMPYQRAIGRTPETVIQEWRGTCSGKHYLLDRIFQDPPSNPDFHQ' A
#
# COMPACT_ATOMS: atom_id res chain seq x y z
N MET A 1 5.60 -7.03 10.35
CA MET A 1 5.12 -6.19 9.22
C MET A 1 3.91 -6.88 8.63
N GLY A 2 2.73 -6.24 8.61
CA GLY A 2 1.53 -6.82 8.02
C GLY A 2 1.76 -7.17 6.54
N LYS A 3 1.23 -8.30 6.07
CA LYS A 3 1.55 -8.86 4.73
C LYS A 3 1.43 -7.83 3.61
N LEU A 4 0.34 -7.05 3.63
CA LEU A 4 0.04 -6.05 2.60
C LEU A 4 0.99 -4.86 2.63
N LEU A 5 1.42 -4.44 3.82
CA LEU A 5 2.37 -3.34 3.94
C LEU A 5 3.75 -3.76 3.42
N SER A 6 4.20 -4.99 3.72
CA SER A 6 5.44 -5.54 3.13
C SER A 6 5.37 -5.61 1.60
N MET A 7 4.21 -5.98 1.06
CA MET A 7 4.00 -6.00 -0.40
C MET A 7 4.01 -4.58 -0.99
N LEU A 8 3.35 -3.63 -0.34
CA LEU A 8 3.35 -2.23 -0.75
C LEU A 8 4.77 -1.67 -0.75
N GLU A 9 5.54 -1.93 0.30
CA GLU A 9 6.94 -1.51 0.42
C GLU A 9 7.79 -2.08 -0.71
N ALA A 10 7.77 -3.39 -0.91
CA ALA A 10 8.55 -4.05 -1.95
C ALA A 10 8.21 -3.52 -3.34
N GLU A 11 6.93 -3.33 -3.65
CA GLU A 11 6.50 -2.83 -4.96
C GLU A 11 6.82 -1.34 -5.15
N SER A 12 6.75 -0.55 -4.07
CA SER A 12 7.16 0.87 -4.09
C SER A 12 8.65 1.03 -4.32
N GLN A 13 9.47 0.19 -3.67
CA GLN A 13 10.93 0.13 -3.90
C GLN A 13 11.24 -0.31 -5.33
N ARG A 14 10.56 -1.35 -5.83
CA ARG A 14 10.73 -1.84 -7.21
C ARG A 14 10.43 -0.76 -8.25
N ARG A 15 9.52 0.17 -7.94
CA ARG A 15 9.14 1.30 -8.79
C ARG A 15 9.97 2.56 -8.55
N GLY A 16 10.89 2.54 -7.59
CA GLY A 16 11.74 3.69 -7.24
C GLY A 16 10.99 4.84 -6.55
N LEU A 17 9.84 4.56 -5.93
CA LEU A 17 9.03 5.57 -5.23
C LEU A 17 9.52 5.83 -3.80
N ILE A 18 10.25 4.88 -3.23
CA ILE A 18 10.90 4.98 -1.91
C ILE A 18 12.29 4.33 -1.96
N HIS A 19 13.16 4.69 -1.01
CA HIS A 19 14.48 4.09 -0.89
C HIS A 19 14.43 2.71 -0.19
N PRO A 20 15.34 1.78 -0.52
CA PRO A 20 15.52 0.55 0.25
C PRO A 20 15.83 0.86 1.72
N GLY A 21 15.11 0.22 2.64
CA GLY A 21 15.26 0.43 4.08
C GLY A 21 14.60 1.70 4.64
N GLN A 22 13.88 2.46 3.79
CA GLN A 22 13.00 3.53 4.26
C GLN A 22 11.77 2.91 4.92
N ASP A 23 11.52 3.24 6.20
CA ASP A 23 10.31 2.81 6.90
C ASP A 23 9.07 3.50 6.30
N ILE A 24 7.95 2.78 6.24
CA ILE A 24 6.68 3.28 5.73
C ILE A 24 5.72 3.45 6.91
N ASP A 25 5.57 4.70 7.36
CA ASP A 25 4.53 5.09 8.30
C ASP A 25 3.14 5.13 7.63
N ALA A 26 2.08 5.34 8.43
CA ALA A 26 0.71 5.46 7.94
C ALA A 26 0.55 6.52 6.83
N LYS A 27 1.24 7.66 6.97
CA LYS A 27 1.13 8.79 6.05
C LYS A 27 1.73 8.46 4.69
N ALA A 28 2.90 7.81 4.68
CA ALA A 28 3.57 7.32 3.49
C ALA A 28 2.73 6.22 2.83
N ALA A 29 2.22 5.25 3.59
CA ALA A 29 1.33 4.20 3.07
C ALA A 29 0.08 4.80 2.40
N PHE A 30 -0.56 5.78 3.04
CA PHE A 30 -1.69 6.49 2.47
C PHE A 30 -1.34 7.21 1.17
N ALA A 31 -0.24 7.97 1.15
CA ALA A 31 0.20 8.72 -0.03
C ALA A 31 0.47 7.79 -1.22
N LEU A 32 1.18 6.68 -0.99
CA LEU A 32 1.48 5.67 -2.01
C LEU A 32 0.21 5.11 -2.65
N VAL A 33 -0.78 4.72 -1.83
CA VAL A 33 -2.05 4.16 -2.36
C VAL A 33 -2.90 5.23 -3.03
N ARG A 34 -2.98 6.45 -2.47
CA ARG A 34 -3.69 7.59 -3.07
C ARG A 34 -3.17 7.89 -4.47
N ASP A 35 -1.84 7.87 -4.62
CA ASP A 35 -1.15 8.28 -5.85
C ASP A 35 -1.10 7.14 -6.90
N MET A 36 -1.59 5.94 -6.58
CA MET A 36 -1.80 4.90 -7.58
C MET A 36 -2.78 5.38 -8.67
N PRO A 37 -2.42 5.22 -9.97
CA PRO A 37 -3.28 5.53 -11.10
C PRO A 37 -4.74 5.07 -10.92
N TYR A 38 -5.67 5.97 -11.23
CA TYR A 38 -7.09 5.64 -11.28
C TYR A 38 -7.41 4.82 -12.52
N GLN A 39 -7.26 3.51 -12.41
CA GLN A 39 -7.58 2.55 -13.47
C GLN A 39 -8.07 1.24 -12.83
N ARG A 40 -8.89 0.48 -13.55
CA ARG A 40 -9.36 -0.84 -13.07
C ARG A 40 -8.22 -1.86 -13.19
N ALA A 41 -7.81 -2.46 -12.08
CA ALA A 41 -6.94 -3.65 -12.07
C ALA A 41 -7.73 -4.91 -12.48
N ILE A 42 -7.05 -6.03 -12.78
CA ILE A 42 -7.71 -7.28 -13.17
C ILE A 42 -8.61 -7.84 -12.05
N GLY A 43 -8.30 -7.47 -10.82
CA GLY A 43 -9.04 -7.84 -9.61
C GLY A 43 -9.09 -6.70 -8.60
N ARG A 44 -10.02 -6.80 -7.65
CA ARG A 44 -10.22 -5.81 -6.59
C ARG A 44 -9.53 -6.17 -5.26
N THR A 45 -8.77 -7.27 -5.22
CA THR A 45 -8.06 -7.68 -4.01
C THR A 45 -6.93 -6.70 -3.72
N PRO A 46 -6.62 -6.43 -2.44
CA PRO A 46 -5.50 -5.57 -2.07
C PRO A 46 -4.18 -5.97 -2.74
N GLU A 47 -3.89 -7.28 -2.81
CA GLU A 47 -2.68 -7.80 -3.45
C GLU A 47 -2.59 -7.44 -4.94
N THR A 48 -3.69 -7.57 -5.67
CA THR A 48 -3.74 -7.25 -7.10
C THR A 48 -3.61 -5.74 -7.35
N VAL A 49 -4.24 -4.92 -6.51
CA VAL A 49 -4.10 -3.45 -6.58
C VAL A 49 -2.64 -3.03 -6.35
N ILE A 50 -1.94 -3.67 -5.39
CA ILE A 50 -0.50 -3.43 -5.18
C ILE A 50 0.31 -3.87 -6.40
N GLN A 51 0.20 -5.14 -6.82
CA GLN A 51 1.01 -5.71 -7.89
C GLN A 51 0.87 -4.96 -9.23
N GLU A 52 -0.35 -4.60 -9.60
CA GLU A 52 -0.59 -3.82 -10.81
C GLU A 52 -0.36 -2.32 -10.63
N TRP A 53 -0.31 -1.86 -9.38
CA TRP A 53 -0.15 -0.46 -8.99
C TRP A 53 -1.19 0.45 -9.63
N ARG A 54 -2.44 0.01 -9.57
CA ARG A 54 -3.60 0.76 -10.07
C ARG A 54 -4.87 0.30 -9.39
N GLY A 55 -5.80 1.22 -9.21
CA GLY A 55 -7.10 0.89 -8.62
C GLY A 55 -8.12 2.00 -8.81
N THR A 56 -9.39 1.62 -8.86
CA THR A 56 -10.52 2.54 -8.72
C THR A 56 -10.63 3.03 -7.26
N CYS A 57 -11.57 3.94 -6.98
CA CYS A 57 -11.78 4.45 -5.61
C CYS A 57 -12.00 3.31 -4.62
N SER A 58 -12.91 2.38 -4.94
CA SER A 58 -13.21 1.25 -4.05
C SER A 58 -12.02 0.31 -3.86
N GLY A 59 -11.25 0.01 -4.90
CA GLY A 59 -10.05 -0.83 -4.79
C GLY A 59 -8.99 -0.20 -3.87
N LYS A 60 -8.75 1.11 -4.00
CA LYS A 60 -7.83 1.86 -3.13
C LYS A 60 -8.33 1.91 -1.68
N HIS A 61 -9.63 2.15 -1.46
CA HIS A 61 -10.20 2.14 -0.11
C HIS A 61 -10.10 0.77 0.57
N TYR A 62 -10.38 -0.33 -0.15
CA TYR A 62 -10.22 -1.67 0.41
C TYR A 62 -8.76 -2.00 0.73
N LEU A 63 -7.81 -1.57 -0.10
CA LEU A 63 -6.40 -1.72 0.19
C LEU A 63 -6.00 -0.98 1.48
N LEU A 64 -6.38 0.30 1.60
CA LEU A 64 -6.10 1.10 2.80
C LEU A 64 -6.72 0.46 4.05
N ASP A 65 -8.01 0.11 3.99
CA ASP A 65 -8.71 -0.54 5.10
C ASP A 65 -7.96 -1.78 5.60
N ARG A 66 -7.47 -2.63 4.69
CA ARG A 66 -6.71 -3.83 5.07
C ARG A 66 -5.30 -3.56 5.57
N ILE A 67 -4.61 -2.53 5.05
CA ILE A 67 -3.31 -2.11 5.59
C ILE A 67 -3.47 -1.62 7.04
N PHE A 68 -4.53 -0.88 7.34
CA PHE A 68 -4.76 -0.32 8.67
C PHE A 68 -5.41 -1.30 9.67
N GLN A 69 -6.04 -2.38 9.21
CA GLN A 69 -6.54 -3.46 10.06
C GLN A 69 -5.47 -4.46 10.51
N ASP A 70 -4.41 -4.64 9.72
CA ASP A 70 -3.25 -5.50 10.05
C ASP A 70 -1.95 -4.67 9.97
N PRO A 71 -1.81 -3.64 10.84
CA PRO A 71 -0.63 -2.80 10.84
C PRO A 71 0.61 -3.61 11.26
N PRO A 72 1.82 -3.15 10.92
CA PRO A 72 3.03 -3.73 11.48
C PRO A 72 2.99 -3.70 13.01
N SER A 73 3.73 -4.61 13.64
CA SER A 73 3.91 -4.66 15.09
C SER A 73 4.62 -3.42 15.68
N ASN A 74 4.93 -2.41 14.85
CA ASN A 74 5.49 -1.14 15.28
C ASN A 74 4.36 -0.27 15.86
N PRO A 75 4.41 0.08 17.17
CA PRO A 75 3.37 0.88 17.82
C PRO A 75 3.21 2.30 17.26
N ASP A 76 4.23 2.82 16.57
CA ASP A 76 4.23 4.17 16.03
C ASP A 76 3.66 4.25 14.60
N PHE A 77 3.23 3.13 14.00
CA PHE A 77 2.73 3.12 12.63
C PHE A 77 1.56 4.08 12.39
N HIS A 78 0.71 4.27 13.41
CA HIS A 78 -0.47 5.13 13.34
C HIS A 78 -0.22 6.59 13.73
N GLN A 79 0.96 6.91 14.29
CA GLN A 79 1.33 8.27 14.72
C GLN A 79 1.80 9.11 13.54
#